data_AF-A0A846PCS7-F1
#
_entry.id   AF-A0A846PCS7-F1
#
_cell.length_a   1.000
_cell.length_b   1.000
_cell.length_c   1.000
_cell.angle_alpha   90.00
_cell.angle_beta   90.00
_cell.angle_gamma   90.00
#
_symmetry.space_group_name_H-M   'P 1'
#
loop_
_entity.id
_entity.type
_entity.pdbx_description
1 polymer ?
#
loop_
_entity_poly.entity_id
_entity_poly.type
_entity_poly.pdbx_seq_one_letter_code
_entity_poly.pdbx_strand_id
1 'polypeptide(L)'
;MVECPKCGAEVVNPIKTWSIPSRKTLEKGEEPKVVMGIFECQDCDARFRAAVTRETKVDETVSIKNMVERIKGIKGELMQTLKNLREKVKTLETERANLMIEIEKLKKMAESKVSALEGEVNMLREEVKSLRDLLGYTEELEK
;
A
#
# COMPACT_ATOMS: atom_id res chain seq x y z
N MET A 1 6.43 31.89 -25.61
CA MET A 1 5.09 32.17 -26.19
C MET A 1 5.22 33.43 -27.02
N VAL A 2 4.36 33.63 -28.03
CA VAL A 2 4.50 34.78 -28.95
C VAL A 2 3.16 35.46 -29.19
N GLU A 3 3.13 36.78 -29.07
CA GLU A 3 1.91 37.57 -29.22
C GLU A 3 1.53 37.75 -30.69
N CYS A 4 0.24 37.62 -30.99
CA CYS A 4 -0.29 37.87 -32.32
C CYS A 4 -0.25 39.38 -32.63
N PRO A 5 0.39 39.82 -33.73
CA PRO A 5 0.49 41.24 -34.07
C PRO A 5 -0.85 41.87 -34.48
N LYS A 6 -1.91 41.08 -34.68
CA LYS A 6 -3.23 41.56 -35.13
C LYS A 6 -4.23 41.72 -33.98
N CYS A 7 -4.25 40.80 -33.02
CA CYS A 7 -5.22 40.81 -31.92
C CYS A 7 -4.59 40.73 -30.51
N GLY A 8 -3.26 40.59 -30.39
CA GLY A 8 -2.56 40.48 -29.11
C GLY A 8 -2.64 39.11 -28.44
N ALA A 9 -3.35 38.14 -29.02
CA ALA A 9 -3.47 36.80 -28.43
C ALA A 9 -2.15 36.04 -28.38
N GLU A 10 -1.90 35.30 -27.30
CA GLU A 10 -0.70 34.49 -27.13
C GLU A 10 -0.79 33.17 -27.92
N VAL A 11 0.15 32.95 -28.83
CA VAL A 11 0.26 31.71 -29.61
C VAL A 11 1.47 30.92 -29.11
N VAL A 12 1.23 29.67 -28.70
CA VAL A 12 2.26 28.79 -28.10
C VAL A 12 3.04 28.02 -29.17
N ASN A 13 2.34 27.40 -30.12
CA ASN A 13 2.93 26.44 -31.05
C ASN A 13 3.04 26.99 -32.48
N PRO A 14 4.23 26.94 -33.11
CA PRO A 14 4.38 27.29 -34.53
C PRO A 14 3.87 26.14 -35.42
N ILE A 15 3.30 26.49 -36.59
CA ILE A 15 2.94 25.53 -37.65
C ILE A 15 4.19 24.94 -38.30
N LYS A 16 5.18 25.80 -38.55
CA LYS A 16 6.40 25.42 -39.26
C LYS A 16 7.57 26.21 -38.71
N THR A 17 8.69 25.53 -38.51
CA THR A 17 9.94 26.14 -38.07
C THR A 17 11.05 25.90 -39.07
N TRP A 18 11.94 26.87 -39.23
CA TRP A 18 13.20 26.70 -39.97
C TRP A 18 14.35 27.43 -39.27
N SER A 19 15.55 26.90 -39.44
CA SER A 19 16.77 27.51 -38.88
C SER A 19 17.35 28.50 -39.89
N ILE A 20 17.68 29.70 -39.42
CA ILE A 20 18.40 30.69 -40.22
C ILE A 20 19.86 30.70 -39.77
N PRO A 21 20.83 30.46 -40.67
CA PRO A 21 22.23 30.67 -40.37
C PRO A 21 22.46 32.16 -40.10
N SER A 22 22.92 32.52 -38.91
CA SER A 22 23.24 33.91 -38.58
C SER A 22 24.65 34.26 -39.08
N ARG A 23 24.80 35.38 -39.77
CA ARG A 23 26.11 35.91 -40.23
C ARG A 23 26.96 36.52 -39.11
N LYS A 24 26.47 36.57 -37.87
CA LYS A 24 27.22 37.14 -36.75
C LYS A 24 28.08 36.07 -36.09
N THR A 25 29.40 36.22 -36.22
CA THR A 25 30.38 35.54 -35.38
C THR A 25 30.27 36.10 -33.97
N LEU A 26 29.68 35.36 -33.03
CA LEU A 26 30.06 35.53 -31.64
C LEU A 26 31.43 34.90 -31.47
N GLU A 27 32.34 35.60 -30.77
CA GLU A 27 33.61 35.03 -30.37
C GLU A 27 33.37 33.72 -29.60
N LYS A 28 34.01 32.64 -30.07
CA LYS A 28 33.86 31.22 -29.68
C LYS A 28 32.76 30.44 -30.41
N GLY A 29 33.07 30.00 -31.63
CA GLY A 29 32.86 28.62 -32.10
C GLY A 29 31.45 28.06 -32.27
N GLU A 30 30.39 28.75 -31.84
CA GLU A 30 29.00 28.33 -32.01
C GLU A 30 28.24 29.35 -32.86
N GLU A 31 27.81 28.92 -34.05
CA GLU A 31 26.90 29.70 -34.89
C GLU A 31 25.55 29.85 -34.16
N PRO A 32 25.09 31.06 -33.80
CA PRO A 32 23.76 31.22 -33.22
C PRO A 32 22.72 30.94 -34.31
N LYS A 33 22.23 29.69 -34.36
CA LYS A 33 21.14 29.26 -35.25
C LYS A 33 19.83 29.81 -34.69
N VAL A 34 19.40 30.97 -35.21
CA VAL A 34 18.10 31.53 -34.86
C VAL A 34 17.02 30.67 -35.51
N VAL A 35 16.13 30.12 -34.71
CA VAL A 35 14.98 29.34 -35.19
C VAL A 35 13.79 30.29 -35.37
N MET A 36 13.32 30.44 -36.60
CA MET A 36 12.10 31.18 -36.91
C MET A 36 10.93 30.21 -37.05
N GLY A 37 9.75 30.63 -36.58
CA GLY A 37 8.49 29.91 -36.69
C GLY A 37 7.43 30.73 -37.41
N ILE A 38 6.58 30.07 -38.21
CA ILE A 38 5.28 30.61 -38.63
C ILE A 38 4.24 30.19 -37.60
N PHE A 39 3.48 31.16 -37.11
CA PHE A 39 2.37 30.99 -36.18
C PHE A 39 1.06 31.35 -36.88
N GLU A 40 -0.02 30.70 -36.49
CA GLU A 40 -1.38 31.02 -36.90
C GLU A 40 -2.19 31.27 -35.63
N CYS A 41 -2.79 32.45 -35.57
CA CYS A 41 -3.60 32.85 -34.42
C CYS A 41 -4.98 32.20 -34.50
N GLN A 42 -5.39 31.52 -33.44
CA GLN A 42 -6.71 30.88 -33.36
C GLN A 42 -7.87 31.89 -33.24
N ASP A 43 -7.59 33.14 -32.83
CA ASP A 43 -8.63 34.15 -32.62
C ASP A 43 -8.93 35.00 -33.85
N CYS A 44 -7.98 35.12 -34.78
CA CYS A 44 -8.12 36.04 -35.92
C CYS A 44 -7.56 35.49 -37.25
N ASP A 45 -7.19 34.22 -37.27
CA ASP A 45 -6.60 33.45 -38.39
C ASP A 45 -5.38 34.12 -39.05
N ALA A 46 -4.75 35.06 -38.36
CA ALA A 46 -3.58 35.76 -38.87
C ALA A 46 -2.35 34.86 -38.85
N ARG A 47 -1.68 34.77 -39.99
CA ARG A 47 -0.40 34.09 -40.15
C ARG A 47 0.76 35.07 -40.00
N PHE A 48 1.64 34.83 -39.04
CA PHE A 48 2.78 35.70 -38.77
C PHE A 48 4.06 34.91 -38.48
N ARG A 49 5.21 35.57 -38.58
CA ARG A 49 6.52 34.97 -38.35
C ARG A 49 7.12 35.54 -37.09
N ALA A 50 7.65 34.69 -36.21
CA ALA A 50 8.35 35.14 -35.03
C ALA A 50 9.47 34.17 -34.61
N ALA A 51 10.42 34.67 -33.81
CA ALA A 51 11.51 33.85 -33.30
C ALA A 51 10.97 32.85 -32.27
N VAL A 52 11.33 31.58 -32.42
CA VAL A 52 11.01 30.56 -31.42
C VAL A 52 12.08 30.65 -30.34
N THR A 53 11.82 31.44 -29.30
CA THR A 53 12.61 31.39 -28.06
C THR A 53 12.33 30.04 -27.41
N ARG A 54 13.21 29.08 -27.68
CA ARG A 54 13.28 27.84 -26.91
C ARG A 54 13.77 28.25 -25.52
N GLU A 55 12.86 28.52 -24.59
CA GLU A 55 13.18 28.27 -23.20
C GLU A 55 13.43 26.78 -23.12
N THR A 56 14.71 26.40 -23.18
CA THR A 56 15.14 25.06 -22.81
C THR A 56 14.87 24.91 -21.33
N LYS A 57 13.62 24.59 -20.97
CA LYS A 57 13.28 23.95 -19.72
C LYS A 57 13.92 22.56 -19.77
N VAL A 58 15.21 22.49 -19.48
CA VAL A 58 15.90 21.24 -19.14
C VAL A 58 15.46 20.90 -17.71
N ASP A 59 14.19 20.54 -17.54
CA ASP A 59 13.65 20.09 -16.25
C ASP A 59 12.82 18.81 -16.35
N GLU A 60 12.70 18.20 -17.53
CA GLU A 60 12.02 16.92 -17.71
C GLU A 60 12.96 15.72 -17.83
N THR A 61 14.24 15.88 -17.49
CA THR A 61 15.11 14.74 -17.18
C THR A 61 15.32 14.68 -15.68
N VAL A 62 14.28 14.32 -14.93
CA VAL A 62 14.52 13.49 -13.75
C VAL A 62 15.19 12.24 -14.29
N SER A 63 16.53 12.25 -14.29
CA SER A 63 17.37 11.26 -14.95
C SER A 63 16.83 9.88 -14.65
N ILE A 64 16.53 9.08 -15.68
CA ILE A 64 16.01 7.70 -15.55
C ILE A 64 16.82 6.90 -14.54
N LYS A 65 18.12 7.20 -14.43
CA LYS A 65 19.03 6.67 -13.41
C LYS A 65 18.52 6.85 -11.97
N ASN A 66 18.07 8.04 -11.60
CA ASN A 66 17.54 8.34 -10.26
C ASN A 66 16.24 7.57 -9.99
N MET A 67 15.37 7.43 -10.98
CA MET A 67 14.15 6.61 -10.85
C MET A 67 14.49 5.13 -10.64
N VAL A 68 15.47 4.60 -11.39
CA VAL A 68 15.94 3.22 -11.24
C VAL A 68 16.54 2.97 -9.86
N GLU A 69 17.32 3.91 -9.32
CA GLU A 69 17.88 3.81 -7.96
C GLU A 69 16.78 3.79 -6.89
N ARG A 70 15.76 4.64 -7.01
CA ARG A 70 14.59 4.63 -6.11
C ARG A 70 13.83 3.30 -6.17
N ILE A 71 13.60 2.76 -7.38
CA ILE A 71 12.92 1.46 -7.55
C ILE A 71 13.73 0.33 -6.89
N LYS A 72 15.07 0.35 -7.01
CA LYS A 72 15.93 -0.63 -6.34
C LYS A 72 15.82 -0.53 -4.82
N GLY A 73 15.80 0.68 -4.26
CA GLY A 73 15.59 0.92 -2.82
C GLY A 73 14.25 0.33 -2.34
N ILE A 74 13.15 0.70 -3.02
CA ILE A 74 11.80 0.19 -2.70
C ILE A 74 11.76 -1.34 -2.77
N LYS A 75 12.36 -1.93 -3.81
CA LYS A 75 12.44 -3.40 -3.95
C LYS A 75 13.17 -4.05 -2.78
N GLY A 76 14.26 -3.44 -2.30
CA GLY A 76 15.02 -3.90 -1.15
C GLY A 76 14.21 -3.85 0.14
N GLU A 77 13.58 -2.72 0.43
CA GLU A 77 12.71 -2.53 1.59
C GLU A 77 11.55 -3.52 1.61
N LEU A 78 10.88 -3.70 0.46
CA LEU A 78 9.80 -4.68 0.31
C LEU A 78 10.28 -6.11 0.59
N MET A 79 11.46 -6.49 0.07
CA MET A 79 12.03 -7.81 0.35
C MET A 79 12.33 -8.01 1.83
N GLN A 80 12.83 -6.98 2.53
CA GLN A 80 13.07 -7.06 3.96
C GLN A 80 11.77 -7.17 4.76
N THR A 81 10.76 -6.35 4.44
CA THR A 81 9.44 -6.43 5.09
C THR A 81 8.80 -7.79 4.86
N LEU A 82 8.89 -8.34 3.64
CA LEU A 82 8.36 -9.67 3.33
C LEU A 82 9.06 -10.77 4.15
N LYS A 83 10.38 -10.69 4.30
CA LYS A 83 11.15 -11.61 5.15
C LYS A 83 10.69 -11.53 6.61
N ASN A 84 10.61 -10.33 7.16
CA ASN A 84 10.18 -10.09 8.54
C ASN A 84 8.75 -10.61 8.78
N LEU A 85 7.83 -10.37 7.84
CA LEU A 85 6.46 -10.87 7.94
C LEU A 85 6.40 -12.40 7.90
N ARG A 86 7.18 -13.04 7.01
CA ARG A 86 7.26 -14.50 6.94
C ARG A 86 7.76 -15.11 8.25
N GLU A 87 8.77 -14.50 8.86
CA GLU A 87 9.28 -14.93 10.17
C GLU A 87 8.21 -14.78 11.27
N LYS A 88 7.50 -13.64 11.33
CA LYS A 88 6.40 -13.44 12.28
C LYS A 88 5.27 -14.44 12.09
N VAL A 89 4.88 -14.74 10.84
CA VAL A 89 3.86 -15.76 10.55
C VAL A 89 4.30 -17.12 11.07
N LYS A 90 5.56 -17.51 10.84
CA LYS A 90 6.10 -18.78 11.35
C LYS A 90 6.05 -18.84 12.88
N THR A 91 6.41 -17.76 13.57
CA THR A 91 6.31 -17.70 15.04
C THR A 91 4.86 -17.84 15.52
N LEU A 92 3.93 -17.10 14.92
CA LEU A 92 2.51 -17.18 15.27
C LEU A 92 1.91 -18.57 15.01
N GLU A 93 2.33 -19.25 13.94
CA GLU A 93 1.91 -20.62 13.66
C GLU A 93 2.36 -21.59 14.75
N THR A 94 3.60 -21.43 15.25
CA THR A 94 4.10 -22.26 16.37
C THR A 94 3.39 -21.95 17.69
N GLU A 95 3.14 -20.68 18.00
CA GLU A 95 2.40 -20.26 19.20
C GLU A 95 0.96 -20.81 19.17
N ARG A 96 0.29 -20.70 18.02
CA ARG A 96 -1.05 -21.28 17.82
C ARG A 96 -1.07 -22.78 18.09
N ALA A 97 -0.10 -23.53 17.57
CA ALA A 97 -0.02 -24.97 17.78
C ALA A 97 0.18 -25.31 19.28
N ASN A 98 1.04 -24.57 19.98
CA ASN A 98 1.28 -24.76 21.40
C ASN A 98 0.03 -24.44 22.24
N LEU A 99 -0.66 -23.34 21.95
CA LEU A 99 -1.89 -22.96 22.65
C LEU A 99 -3.02 -23.99 22.44
N MET A 100 -3.14 -24.56 21.24
CA MET A 100 -4.10 -25.63 20.99
C MET A 100 -3.85 -26.86 21.89
N ILE A 101 -2.58 -27.25 22.07
CA ILE A 101 -2.20 -28.36 22.96
C ILE A 101 -2.56 -28.04 24.41
N GLU A 102 -2.30 -26.79 24.85
CA GLU A 102 -2.63 -26.36 26.21
C GLU A 102 -4.15 -26.37 26.46
N ILE A 103 -4.95 -25.89 25.52
CA ILE A 103 -6.42 -25.92 25.60
C ILE A 103 -6.91 -27.37 25.72
N GLU A 104 -6.39 -28.29 24.90
CA GLU A 104 -6.78 -29.70 24.97
C GLU A 104 -6.41 -30.33 26.32
N LYS A 105 -5.24 -29.99 26.86
CA LYS A 105 -4.82 -30.47 28.19
C LYS A 105 -5.73 -29.94 29.29
N LEU A 106 -6.05 -28.65 29.27
CA LEU A 106 -6.96 -28.03 30.24
C LEU A 106 -8.36 -28.65 30.15
N LYS A 107 -8.86 -28.88 28.94
CA LYS A 107 -10.15 -29.54 28.69
C LYS A 107 -10.18 -30.95 29.30
N LYS A 108 -9.17 -31.78 29.03
CA LYS A 108 -9.07 -33.13 29.60
C LYS A 108 -9.03 -33.12 31.13
N MET A 109 -8.31 -32.17 31.73
CA MET A 109 -8.27 -32.02 33.19
C MET A 109 -9.61 -31.55 33.77
N ALA A 110 -10.36 -30.71 33.06
CA ALA A 110 -11.69 -30.31 33.48
C ALA A 110 -12.67 -31.49 33.39
N GLU A 111 -12.65 -32.23 32.28
CA GLU A 111 -13.49 -33.41 32.08
C GLU A 111 -13.23 -34.49 33.14
N SER A 112 -11.97 -34.77 33.48
CA SER A 112 -11.65 -35.74 34.53
C SER A 112 -12.12 -35.30 35.92
N LYS A 113 -12.01 -34.01 36.24
CA LYS A 113 -12.53 -33.45 37.49
C LYS A 113 -14.05 -33.52 37.57
N VAL A 114 -14.75 -33.21 36.48
CA VAL A 114 -16.21 -33.33 36.43
C VAL A 114 -16.62 -34.78 36.65
N SER A 115 -16.00 -35.74 35.95
CA SER A 115 -16.30 -37.16 36.12
C SER A 115 -16.04 -37.66 37.55
N ALA A 116 -14.96 -37.22 38.19
CA ALA A 116 -14.67 -37.56 39.59
C ALA A 116 -15.74 -37.01 40.56
N LEU A 117 -16.09 -35.73 40.42
CA LEU A 117 -17.10 -35.08 41.27
C LEU A 117 -18.50 -35.66 41.04
N GLU A 118 -18.87 -35.99 39.80
CA GLU A 118 -20.13 -36.68 39.50
C GLU A 118 -20.20 -38.04 40.19
N GLY A 119 -19.09 -38.78 40.21
CA GLY A 119 -18.96 -40.04 40.94
C GLY A 119 -19.15 -39.85 42.45
N GLU A 120 -18.48 -38.87 43.05
CA GLU A 120 -18.62 -38.53 44.48
C GLU A 120 -20.06 -38.13 44.83
N VAL A 121 -20.68 -37.26 44.03
CA VAL A 121 -22.08 -36.85 44.23
C VAL A 121 -23.02 -38.05 44.12
N ASN A 122 -22.78 -38.98 43.19
CA ASN A 122 -23.59 -40.18 43.07
C ASN A 122 -23.46 -41.09 44.30
N MET A 123 -22.24 -41.32 44.80
CA MET A 123 -22.01 -42.08 46.03
C MET A 123 -22.70 -41.43 47.23
N LEU A 124 -22.56 -40.12 47.40
CA LEU A 124 -23.22 -39.39 48.50
C LEU A 124 -24.74 -39.45 48.40
N ARG A 125 -25.31 -39.40 47.19
CA ARG A 125 -26.77 -39.57 46.99
C ARG A 125 -27.25 -40.95 47.42
N GLU A 126 -26.52 -42.01 47.09
CA GLU A 126 -26.86 -43.37 47.50
C GLU A 126 -26.68 -43.60 49.01
N GLU A 127 -25.65 -42.99 49.62
CA GLU A 127 -25.46 -43.02 51.08
C GLU A 127 -26.60 -42.29 51.79
N VAL A 128 -26.99 -41.10 51.33
CA VAL A 128 -28.13 -40.34 51.88
C VAL A 128 -29.41 -41.15 51.77
N LYS A 129 -29.64 -41.81 50.63
CA LYS A 129 -30.80 -42.69 50.44
C LYS A 129 -30.78 -43.88 51.41
N SER A 130 -29.65 -44.55 51.54
CA SER A 130 -29.49 -45.70 52.45
C SER A 130 -29.70 -45.31 53.92
N LEU A 131 -29.17 -44.16 54.34
CA LEU A 131 -29.38 -43.63 55.69
C LEU A 131 -30.85 -43.26 55.93
N ARG A 132 -31.51 -42.68 54.93
CA ARG A 132 -32.94 -42.34 54.99
C ARG A 132 -33.80 -43.59 55.19
N ASP A 133 -33.55 -44.62 54.39
CA ASP A 133 -34.25 -45.92 54.47
C ASP A 133 -34.06 -46.56 55.85
N LEU A 134 -32.84 -46.53 56.40
CA LEU A 134 -32.51 -47.08 57.71
C LEU A 134 -33.19 -46.33 58.87
N LEU A 135 -33.38 -45.01 58.73
CA LEU A 135 -34.07 -44.18 59.72
C LEU A 135 -35.61 -44.21 59.57
N GLY A 136 -36.14 -44.88 58.54
CA GLY A 136 -37.58 -45.01 58.32
C GLY A 136 -38.27 -43.73 57.82
N TYR A 137 -37.50 -42.73 57.35
CA TYR A 137 -38.05 -41.55 56.68
C TYR A 137 -38.48 -41.93 55.26
N THR A 138 -39.62 -42.59 55.12
CA THR A 138 -40.26 -42.74 53.81
C THR A 138 -40.70 -41.38 53.33
N GLU A 139 -40.46 -41.07 52.05
CA GLU A 139 -40.92 -39.83 51.44
C GLU A 139 -42.45 -39.77 51.56
N GLU A 140 -42.97 -39.06 52.56
CA GLU A 140 -44.22 -38.35 52.39
C GLU A 140 -43.94 -37.30 51.32
N LEU A 141 -44.11 -37.73 50.06
CA LEU A 141 -44.18 -36.86 48.91
C LEU A 141 -45.34 -35.89 49.15
N GLU A 142 -45.02 -34.74 49.74
CA GLU A 142 -45.89 -33.57 49.71
C GLU A 142 -46.14 -33.22 48.24
N LYS A 143 -47.41 -33.33 47.86
CA LYS A 143 -47.97 -33.08 46.54
C LYS A 143 -47.77 -31.64 46.07
#